data_AF-A0AAD8V3E9-F1
#
_entry.id   AF-A0AAD8V3E9-F1
#
_cell.length_a   1.000
_cell.length_b   1.000
_cell.length_c   1.000
_cell.angle_alpha   90.00
_cell.angle_beta   90.00
_cell.angle_gamma   90.00
#
_symmetry.space_group_name_H-M   'P 1'
#
loop_
_entity.id
_entity.type
_entity.pdbx_description
1 polymer ?
#
loop_
_entity_poly.entity_id
_entity_poly.type
_entity_poly.pdbx_seq_one_letter_code
_entity_poly.pdbx_strand_id
1 'polypeptide(L)'
;MTNLTLTISLPAHQHPASSKRLLGLPLELRNHIYHHALVAPPKHSRTHDDDCHFRYNHTATSIEPAACVVLDVTVDPVPLQYIYRHDRLSQCRCAKRTTLNLLLACRQVYREAAPIFWSANTFVFDHSDDFTICVGAQLRPAFRPLLRHVYVASADREENPLWTTRNLFSGACIPPGDKIPRWLQFWGVLNQCRGLRTLAVQPEVMRRHGADFAALSRRLPALERLELTWMGKYKDDQASHVPNRRSFRACESVQREMVFVRAARSVDLGAADFGGAEWCKELYRDFTTNFCVHLDTIVRNRFLGCGADGPDRYRIELHTGRVEAGLNDARRTWNVELPTGKTARLDFLAVPQSRETRMRLKRQMRARDAARRASGKPTVAEERAAREERRVERKRVVRRGVEEGLAELAL
;
A
#
# COMPACT_ATOMS: atom_id res chain seq x y z
N MET A 1 19.13 14.12 54.94
CA MET A 1 18.69 15.45 54.49
C MET A 1 18.10 15.30 53.09
N THR A 2 16.78 15.40 52.97
CA THR A 2 16.04 15.32 51.71
C THR A 2 16.18 16.66 50.97
N ASN A 3 16.82 16.65 49.79
CA ASN A 3 16.90 17.84 48.94
C ASN A 3 15.50 18.15 48.40
N LEU A 4 14.85 19.15 48.98
CA LEU A 4 13.62 19.74 48.47
C LEU A 4 13.97 20.60 47.25
N THR A 5 13.77 20.05 46.05
CA THR A 5 13.87 20.82 44.80
C THR A 5 12.60 21.65 44.64
N LEU A 6 12.65 22.91 45.06
CA LEU A 6 11.60 23.90 44.82
C LEU A 6 11.62 24.30 43.34
N THR A 7 10.63 23.84 42.58
CA THR A 7 10.47 24.22 41.18
C THR A 7 9.67 25.51 41.13
N ILE A 8 10.36 26.66 41.03
CA ILE A 8 9.72 27.96 40.87
C ILE A 8 9.36 28.13 39.39
N SER A 9 8.06 28.18 39.08
CA SER A 9 7.58 28.46 37.72
C SER A 9 7.95 29.90 37.34
N LEU A 10 8.83 30.06 36.36
CA LEU A 10 9.15 31.38 35.81
C LEU A 10 7.93 31.97 35.06
N PRO A 11 7.76 33.30 35.07
CA PRO A 11 6.75 33.97 34.24
C PRO A 11 6.98 33.68 32.74
N ALA A 12 5.89 33.61 31.95
CA ALA A 12 5.94 33.22 30.53
C ALA A 12 6.90 34.05 29.64
N HIS A 13 7.24 35.27 30.07
CA HIS A 13 8.16 36.16 29.37
C HIS A 13 9.65 35.94 29.70
N GLN A 14 9.97 35.21 30.78
CA GLN A 14 11.35 34.95 31.24
C GLN A 14 11.89 33.58 30.80
N HIS A 15 11.07 32.81 30.10
CA HIS A 15 11.51 31.60 29.45
C HIS A 15 12.57 31.93 28.38
N PRO A 16 13.80 31.36 28.47
CA PRO A 16 14.84 31.61 27.48
C PRO A 16 14.32 31.24 26.09
N ALA A 17 14.74 31.97 25.04
CA ALA A 17 14.26 31.75 23.68
C ALA A 17 14.42 30.30 23.18
N SER A 18 15.28 29.49 23.84
CA SER A 18 15.46 28.06 23.62
C SER A 18 14.26 27.20 24.07
N SER A 19 13.53 27.56 25.13
CA SER A 19 12.36 26.79 25.61
C SER A 19 11.11 26.98 24.73
N LYS A 20 11.12 27.98 23.84
CA LYS A 20 10.10 28.19 22.80
C LYS A 20 10.34 27.37 21.52
N ARG A 21 11.44 26.61 21.45
CA ARG A 21 11.79 25.76 20.30
C ARG A 21 11.50 24.30 20.61
N LEU A 22 11.29 23.48 19.58
CA LEU A 22 10.96 22.05 19.71
C LEU A 22 11.87 21.31 20.71
N LEU A 23 13.19 21.51 20.64
CA LEU A 23 14.17 20.83 21.50
C LEU A 23 14.20 21.37 22.95
N GLY A 24 13.57 22.52 23.21
CA GLY A 24 13.41 23.07 24.55
C GLY A 24 12.18 22.55 25.30
N LEU A 25 11.29 21.82 24.64
CA LEU A 25 10.14 21.16 25.27
C LEU A 25 10.59 19.91 26.04
N PRO A 26 9.92 19.50 27.13
CA PRO A 26 10.13 18.19 27.76
C PRO A 26 10.04 17.03 26.77
N LEU A 27 10.80 15.95 27.00
CA LEU A 27 10.89 14.81 26.10
C LEU A 27 9.51 14.17 25.85
N GLU A 28 8.65 14.16 26.84
CA GLU A 28 7.28 13.63 26.77
C GLU A 28 6.46 14.40 25.73
N LEU A 29 6.50 15.74 25.77
CA LEU A 29 5.85 16.58 24.77
C LEU A 29 6.46 16.40 23.39
N ARG A 30 7.79 16.28 23.29
CA ARG A 30 8.46 15.98 22.01
C ARG A 30 8.01 14.63 21.45
N ASN A 31 7.89 13.61 22.29
CA ASN A 31 7.42 12.28 21.88
C ASN A 31 5.98 12.33 21.36
N HIS A 32 5.09 13.10 22.00
CA HIS A 32 3.74 13.33 21.47
C HIS A 32 3.78 14.01 20.10
N ILE A 33 4.60 15.05 19.93
CA ILE A 33 4.78 15.73 18.64
C ILE A 33 5.30 14.76 17.58
N TYR A 34 6.34 13.97 17.89
CA TYR A 34 6.88 12.96 16.98
C TYR A 34 5.85 11.91 16.63
N HIS A 35 5.06 11.43 17.58
CA HIS A 35 4.01 10.46 17.34
C HIS A 35 2.96 11.02 16.36
N HIS A 36 2.43 12.21 16.62
CA HIS A 36 1.46 12.85 15.73
C HIS A 36 2.04 13.18 14.35
N ALA A 37 3.32 13.50 14.28
CA ALA A 37 3.97 13.81 13.01
C ALA A 37 4.26 12.54 12.18
N LEU A 38 4.73 11.46 12.81
CA LEU A 38 5.35 10.32 12.11
C LEU A 38 4.50 9.05 12.09
N VAL A 39 3.52 8.92 12.98
CA VAL A 39 2.64 7.76 13.03
C VAL A 39 1.44 8.01 12.15
N ALA A 40 1.31 7.19 11.12
CA ALA A 40 0.25 7.29 10.14
C ALA A 40 -0.48 5.94 10.01
N PRO A 41 -1.75 5.95 9.57
CA PRO A 41 -2.48 4.72 9.30
C PRO A 41 -1.71 3.76 8.37
N PRO A 42 -1.96 2.43 8.45
CA PRO A 42 -1.37 1.46 7.54
C PRO A 42 -1.61 1.84 6.08
N LYS A 43 -0.68 1.46 5.17
CA LYS A 43 -0.73 1.81 3.74
C LYS A 43 -2.11 1.56 3.13
N HIS A 44 -2.71 0.39 3.39
CA HIS A 44 -4.02 0.00 2.84
C HIS A 44 -5.21 0.79 3.41
N SER A 45 -5.07 1.42 4.57
CA SER A 45 -6.13 2.25 5.18
C SER A 45 -6.10 3.71 4.69
N ARG A 46 -5.12 4.09 3.86
CA ARG A 46 -4.97 5.45 3.37
C ARG A 46 -5.87 5.69 2.18
N THR A 47 -6.48 6.87 2.17
CA THR A 47 -7.31 7.35 1.06
C THR A 47 -6.53 8.34 0.21
N HIS A 48 -7.09 8.69 -0.95
CA HIS A 48 -6.55 9.79 -1.74
C HIS A 48 -6.79 11.12 -1.03
N ASP A 49 -5.85 12.06 -1.13
CA ASP A 49 -6.05 13.45 -0.72
C ASP A 49 -7.17 14.09 -1.56
N ASP A 50 -7.84 15.12 -1.03
CA ASP A 50 -8.93 15.81 -1.72
C ASP A 50 -8.50 16.37 -3.10
N ASP A 51 -7.23 16.79 -3.22
CA ASP A 51 -6.65 17.33 -4.46
C ASP A 51 -6.02 16.26 -5.40
N CYS A 52 -6.12 14.98 -5.05
CA CYS A 52 -5.54 13.92 -5.86
C CYS A 52 -6.33 13.70 -7.16
N HIS A 53 -5.65 13.65 -8.31
CA HIS A 53 -6.28 13.36 -9.61
C HIS A 53 -7.10 12.05 -9.61
N PHE A 54 -6.63 11.02 -8.90
CA PHE A 54 -7.34 9.74 -8.82
C PHE A 54 -8.65 9.80 -8.03
N ARG A 55 -8.79 10.81 -7.16
CA ARG A 55 -10.02 11.06 -6.41
C ARG A 55 -11.10 11.70 -7.25
N TYR A 56 -10.78 12.35 -8.36
CA TYR A 56 -11.81 12.90 -9.24
C TYR A 56 -12.32 11.81 -10.17
N ASN A 57 -13.55 11.39 -9.94
CA ASN A 57 -14.25 10.44 -10.78
C ASN A 57 -14.69 11.07 -12.10
N HIS A 58 -14.46 10.36 -13.21
CA HIS A 58 -14.90 10.81 -14.54
C HIS A 58 -16.41 10.57 -14.74
N THR A 59 -16.98 9.59 -14.03
CA THR A 59 -18.41 9.25 -14.12
C THR A 59 -19.00 9.01 -12.73
N ALA A 60 -20.33 8.96 -12.63
CA ALA A 60 -21.03 8.69 -11.38
C ALA A 60 -20.72 7.30 -10.79
N THR A 61 -20.36 6.34 -11.64
CA THR A 61 -20.17 4.92 -11.32
C THR A 61 -18.71 4.49 -11.35
N SER A 62 -17.76 5.37 -11.66
CA SER A 62 -16.35 4.98 -11.67
C SER A 62 -15.85 4.66 -10.27
N ILE A 63 -15.08 3.58 -10.14
CA ILE A 63 -14.42 3.22 -8.89
C ILE A 63 -13.27 4.20 -8.64
N GLU A 64 -13.20 4.73 -7.43
CA GLU A 64 -11.99 5.41 -6.95
C GLU A 64 -10.94 4.33 -6.67
N PRO A 65 -9.79 4.35 -7.38
CA PRO A 65 -8.79 3.32 -7.19
C PRO A 65 -8.18 3.41 -5.79
N ALA A 66 -7.67 2.28 -5.28
CA ALA A 66 -7.09 2.25 -3.94
C ALA A 66 -5.77 3.04 -3.91
N ALA A 67 -5.66 4.05 -3.05
CA ALA A 67 -4.46 4.90 -3.00
C ALA A 67 -3.16 4.11 -2.79
N CYS A 68 -3.23 3.00 -2.07
CA CYS A 68 -2.10 2.08 -1.83
C CYS A 68 -1.68 1.25 -3.04
N VAL A 69 -2.57 1.03 -4.02
CA VAL A 69 -2.33 0.17 -5.19
C VAL A 69 -1.95 1.01 -6.41
N VAL A 70 -2.29 2.31 -6.43
CA VAL A 70 -1.88 3.26 -7.48
C VAL A 70 -0.40 3.68 -7.35
N LEU A 71 0.22 3.38 -6.20
CA LEU A 71 1.64 3.61 -6.00
C LEU A 71 2.47 2.56 -6.75
N ASP A 72 3.14 2.98 -7.81
CA ASP A 72 4.25 2.21 -8.35
C ASP A 72 5.46 2.35 -7.42
N VAL A 73 5.73 1.29 -6.65
CA VAL A 73 6.97 1.20 -5.87
C VAL A 73 8.01 0.54 -6.77
N THR A 74 8.73 1.36 -7.54
CA THR A 74 9.97 0.93 -8.17
C THR A 74 11.05 0.73 -7.10
N VAL A 75 11.05 -0.42 -6.44
CA VAL A 75 12.25 -0.95 -5.78
C VAL A 75 13.17 -1.44 -6.88
N ASP A 76 13.93 -0.54 -7.49
CA ASP A 76 14.94 -0.92 -8.48
C ASP A 76 16.12 -1.59 -7.76
N PRO A 77 16.41 -2.88 -8.00
CA PRO A 77 17.54 -3.57 -7.37
C PRO A 77 18.89 -3.19 -8.00
N VAL A 78 18.87 -2.43 -9.10
CA VAL A 78 20.04 -1.95 -9.86
C VAL A 78 19.74 -0.50 -10.26
N PRO A 79 20.67 0.46 -10.13
CA PRO A 79 20.44 1.83 -10.58
C PRO A 79 20.28 1.84 -12.11
N LEU A 80 19.03 1.80 -12.59
CA LEU A 80 18.72 1.90 -14.00
C LEU A 80 18.96 3.34 -14.44
N GLN A 81 20.00 3.54 -15.24
CA GLN A 81 20.32 4.82 -15.90
C GLN A 81 19.30 5.20 -17.00
N TYR A 82 18.22 4.43 -17.17
CA TYR A 82 17.17 4.66 -18.15
C TYR A 82 15.80 4.66 -17.47
N ILE A 83 15.36 5.83 -17.03
CA ILE A 83 13.96 6.08 -16.70
C ILE A 83 13.21 6.17 -18.03
N TYR A 84 12.37 5.19 -18.35
CA TYR A 84 11.54 5.28 -19.56
C TYR A 84 10.54 6.43 -19.39
N ARG A 85 10.26 7.14 -20.49
CA ARG A 85 9.35 8.31 -20.50
C ARG A 85 7.93 8.00 -20.00
N HIS A 86 7.54 6.73 -19.93
CA HIS A 86 6.24 6.27 -19.43
C HIS A 86 6.18 6.18 -17.88
N ASP A 87 7.32 6.24 -17.19
CA ASP A 87 7.41 6.19 -15.71
C ASP A 87 7.11 7.54 -15.03
N ARG A 88 6.86 8.60 -15.81
CA ARG A 88 6.65 9.95 -15.30
C ARG A 88 5.26 10.44 -15.68
N LEU A 89 4.29 10.29 -14.74
CA LEU A 89 3.21 11.26 -14.39
C LEU A 89 1.96 10.64 -13.70
N SER A 90 1.89 9.34 -13.39
CA SER A 90 0.70 8.71 -12.80
C SER A 90 0.80 8.34 -11.31
N GLN A 91 1.91 8.62 -10.61
CA GLN A 91 2.08 8.13 -9.24
C GLN A 91 1.31 8.99 -8.23
N CYS A 92 0.12 8.53 -7.83
CA CYS A 92 -0.53 8.95 -6.59
C CYS A 92 0.51 9.00 -5.46
N ARG A 93 0.56 10.06 -4.65
CA ARG A 93 1.45 10.12 -3.48
C ARG A 93 0.72 9.98 -2.14
N CYS A 94 -0.61 9.85 -2.16
CA CYS A 94 -1.45 9.89 -0.97
C CYS A 94 -1.19 8.71 -0.02
N ALA A 95 -0.76 7.57 -0.54
CA ALA A 95 -0.36 6.44 0.30
C ALA A 95 1.11 6.51 0.76
N LYS A 96 1.93 7.48 0.29
CA LYS A 96 3.29 7.69 0.83
C LYS A 96 3.19 8.29 2.23
N ARG A 97 4.14 7.94 3.10
CA ARG A 97 4.27 8.63 4.38
C ARG A 97 4.77 10.05 4.12
N THR A 98 4.07 11.03 4.67
CA THR A 98 4.53 12.42 4.71
C THR A 98 5.49 12.59 5.89
N THR A 99 6.00 13.81 6.10
CA THR A 99 6.78 14.24 7.30
C THR A 99 8.08 13.47 7.63
N LEU A 100 8.49 12.47 6.84
CA LEU A 100 9.74 11.72 7.06
C LEU A 100 11.00 12.61 7.07
N ASN A 101 10.94 13.79 6.44
CA ASN A 101 12.01 14.80 6.49
C ASN A 101 12.33 15.25 7.92
N LEU A 102 11.41 15.08 8.88
CA LEU A 102 11.66 15.34 10.29
C LEU A 102 12.81 14.48 10.84
N LEU A 103 12.92 13.23 10.38
CA LEU A 103 14.03 12.35 10.76
C LEU A 103 15.37 12.88 10.23
N LEU A 104 15.37 13.72 9.20
CA LEU A 104 16.58 14.31 8.61
C LEU A 104 16.94 15.67 9.23
N ALA A 105 16.11 16.20 10.13
CA ALA A 105 16.28 17.56 10.64
C ALA A 105 17.58 17.75 11.45
N CYS A 106 17.82 16.88 12.44
CA CYS A 106 19.09 16.85 13.19
C CYS A 106 19.29 15.51 13.90
N ARG A 107 20.51 15.29 14.43
CA ARG A 107 20.88 14.03 15.12
C ARG A 107 20.03 13.75 16.37
N GLN A 108 19.67 14.77 17.14
CA GLN A 108 18.85 14.60 18.35
C GLN A 108 17.42 14.17 17.98
N VAL A 109 16.78 14.91 17.05
CA VAL A 109 15.44 14.56 16.55
C VAL A 109 15.45 13.15 15.98
N TYR A 110 16.46 12.77 15.21
CA TYR A 110 16.57 11.41 14.69
C TYR A 110 16.61 10.35 15.80
N ARG A 111 17.42 10.56 16.85
CA ARG A 111 17.56 9.62 17.98
C ARG A 111 16.25 9.45 18.76
N GLU A 112 15.51 10.53 18.98
CA GLU A 112 14.25 10.51 19.74
C GLU A 112 13.08 9.99 18.90
N ALA A 113 12.98 10.43 17.64
CA ALA A 113 11.80 10.19 16.81
C ALA A 113 11.85 8.88 16.00
N ALA A 114 13.04 8.37 15.65
CA ALA A 114 13.16 7.13 14.88
C ALA A 114 12.56 5.91 15.60
N PRO A 115 12.79 5.69 16.91
CA PRO A 115 12.14 4.58 17.62
C PRO A 115 10.62 4.63 17.54
N ILE A 116 10.01 5.81 17.75
CA ILE A 116 8.56 6.02 17.64
C ILE A 116 8.09 5.68 16.23
N PHE A 117 8.79 6.17 15.21
CA PHE A 117 8.45 5.89 13.81
C PHE A 117 8.44 4.39 13.51
N TRP A 118 9.52 3.68 13.85
CA TRP A 118 9.66 2.26 13.53
C TRP A 118 8.78 1.35 14.40
N SER A 119 8.48 1.76 15.64
CA SER A 119 7.71 0.92 16.55
C SER A 119 6.20 1.12 16.48
N ALA A 120 5.72 2.33 16.21
CA ALA A 120 4.29 2.63 16.26
C ALA A 120 3.60 2.52 14.88
N ASN A 121 4.36 2.47 13.78
CA ASN A 121 3.78 2.31 12.45
C ASN A 121 3.61 0.84 12.04
N THR A 122 2.56 0.56 11.28
CA THR A 122 2.42 -0.69 10.50
C THR A 122 3.09 -0.56 9.15
N PHE A 123 4.11 -1.38 8.90
CA PHE A 123 4.82 -1.45 7.63
C PHE A 123 4.16 -2.49 6.73
N VAL A 124 3.62 -2.02 5.61
CA VAL A 124 2.84 -2.80 4.65
C VAL A 124 3.69 -3.01 3.40
N PHE A 125 3.86 -4.26 3.01
CA PHE A 125 4.55 -4.69 1.82
C PHE A 125 3.58 -5.50 0.97
N ASP A 126 3.62 -5.31 -0.34
CA ASP A 126 2.74 -6.03 -1.25
C ASP A 126 3.27 -7.47 -1.38
N HIS A 127 4.58 -7.63 -1.55
CA HIS A 127 5.22 -8.95 -1.64
C HIS A 127 6.27 -9.22 -0.54
N SER A 128 6.52 -10.50 -0.28
CA SER A 128 7.60 -10.97 0.61
C SER A 128 8.97 -10.46 0.14
N ASP A 129 9.15 -10.30 -1.16
CA ASP A 129 10.35 -9.74 -1.78
C ASP A 129 10.56 -8.27 -1.44
N ASP A 130 9.49 -7.47 -1.45
CA ASP A 130 9.57 -6.05 -1.10
C ASP A 130 10.01 -5.89 0.36
N PHE A 131 9.44 -6.70 1.26
CA PHE A 131 9.86 -6.75 2.65
C PHE A 131 11.34 -7.10 2.76
N THR A 132 11.76 -8.15 2.06
CA THR A 132 13.13 -8.66 2.15
C THR A 132 14.15 -7.62 1.66
N ILE A 133 13.85 -6.90 0.57
CA ILE A 133 14.74 -5.84 0.07
C ILE A 133 14.72 -4.62 1.00
N CYS A 134 13.52 -4.10 1.31
CA CYS A 134 13.39 -2.87 2.09
C CYS A 134 13.93 -3.04 3.52
N VAL A 135 13.66 -4.18 4.16
CA VAL A 135 14.05 -4.44 5.56
C VAL A 135 15.39 -5.15 5.66
N GLY A 136 15.63 -6.14 4.81
CA GLY A 136 16.87 -6.93 4.84
C GLY A 136 18.08 -6.21 4.27
N ALA A 137 17.92 -5.51 3.14
CA ALA A 137 19.04 -4.85 2.47
C ALA A 137 19.15 -3.36 2.78
N GLN A 138 18.03 -2.64 2.82
CA GLN A 138 18.05 -1.17 2.93
C GLN A 138 17.93 -0.67 4.37
N LEU A 139 17.12 -1.31 5.21
CA LEU A 139 16.97 -0.91 6.60
C LEU A 139 18.22 -1.29 7.39
N ARG A 140 18.81 -0.31 8.09
CA ARG A 140 19.96 -0.54 8.96
C ARG A 140 19.63 -1.59 10.03
N PRO A 141 20.53 -2.53 10.34
CA PRO A 141 20.28 -3.60 11.31
C PRO A 141 19.74 -3.12 12.66
N ALA A 142 20.22 -1.97 13.16
CA ALA A 142 19.79 -1.40 14.44
C ALA A 142 18.29 -1.05 14.52
N PHE A 143 17.60 -0.84 13.40
CA PHE A 143 16.16 -0.53 13.40
C PHE A 143 15.27 -1.76 13.20
N ARG A 144 15.82 -2.91 12.76
CA ARG A 144 15.04 -4.13 12.54
C ARG A 144 14.35 -4.60 13.84
N PRO A 145 15.00 -4.59 15.01
CA PRO A 145 14.34 -4.94 16.27
C PRO A 145 13.25 -3.96 16.71
N LEU A 146 13.23 -2.73 16.17
CA LEU A 146 12.21 -1.74 16.51
C LEU A 146 10.90 -1.96 15.76
N LEU A 147 10.91 -2.70 14.65
CA LEU A 147 9.70 -3.03 13.90
C LEU A 147 8.75 -3.87 14.77
N ARG A 148 7.54 -3.34 15.02
CA ARG A 148 6.51 -4.03 15.81
C ARG A 148 5.37 -4.59 14.97
N HIS A 149 5.05 -3.93 13.87
CA HIS A 149 3.86 -4.24 13.08
C HIS A 149 4.23 -4.38 11.60
N VAL A 150 4.18 -5.60 11.09
CA VAL A 150 4.51 -5.92 9.70
C VAL A 150 3.31 -6.61 9.05
N TYR A 151 2.99 -6.16 7.85
CA TYR A 151 1.95 -6.71 7.00
C TYR A 151 2.56 -7.01 5.64
N VAL A 152 2.41 -8.23 5.16
CA VAL A 152 2.88 -8.68 3.86
C VAL A 152 1.75 -9.42 3.15
N ALA A 153 1.05 -8.73 2.27
CA ALA A 153 0.02 -9.36 1.44
C ALA A 153 -0.23 -8.58 0.16
N SER A 154 -0.44 -9.32 -0.91
CA SER A 154 -0.71 -8.81 -2.26
C SER A 154 -2.06 -9.33 -2.75
N ALA A 155 -2.66 -8.62 -3.71
CA ALA A 155 -3.83 -9.11 -4.43
C ALA A 155 -3.46 -10.09 -5.55
N ASP A 156 -2.22 -10.02 -6.02
CA ASP A 156 -1.64 -10.95 -6.98
C ASP A 156 -1.13 -12.19 -6.27
N ARG A 157 -1.41 -13.35 -6.87
CA ARG A 157 -0.90 -14.63 -6.40
C ARG A 157 0.62 -14.67 -6.53
N GLU A 158 1.29 -15.24 -5.54
CA GLU A 158 2.74 -15.45 -5.54
C GLU A 158 3.11 -16.67 -6.42
N GLU A 159 2.74 -16.62 -7.69
CA GLU A 159 2.85 -17.75 -8.64
C GLU A 159 4.31 -18.02 -9.02
N ASN A 160 5.15 -16.98 -9.10
CA ASN A 160 6.55 -17.11 -9.43
C ASN A 160 7.45 -16.50 -8.34
N PRO A 161 8.17 -17.31 -7.54
CA PRO A 161 9.14 -16.75 -6.61
C PRO A 161 10.19 -15.98 -7.39
N LEU A 162 10.44 -14.71 -7.04
CA LEU A 162 11.57 -14.01 -7.63
C LEU A 162 12.84 -14.71 -7.17
N TRP A 163 13.66 -15.09 -8.13
CA TRP A 163 14.96 -15.68 -7.87
C TRP A 163 15.99 -14.56 -7.67
N THR A 164 16.97 -14.78 -6.80
CA THR A 164 18.10 -13.86 -6.63
C THR A 164 19.41 -14.60 -6.75
N THR A 165 20.35 -13.97 -7.45
CA THR A 165 21.77 -14.34 -7.50
C THR A 165 22.57 -13.61 -6.44
N ARG A 166 21.91 -12.97 -5.46
CA ARG A 166 22.56 -12.27 -4.35
C ARG A 166 21.95 -12.70 -3.03
N ASN A 167 22.81 -13.08 -2.10
CA ASN A 167 22.45 -13.30 -0.71
C ASN A 167 22.44 -11.96 0.03
N LEU A 168 21.30 -11.58 0.62
CA LEU A 168 21.13 -10.28 1.27
C LEU A 168 21.79 -10.19 2.65
N PHE A 169 22.18 -11.34 3.23
CA PHE A 169 22.85 -11.40 4.52
C PHE A 169 24.37 -11.37 4.40
N SER A 170 24.93 -12.15 3.46
CA SER A 170 26.37 -12.18 3.22
C SER A 170 26.83 -11.18 2.16
N GLY A 171 25.91 -10.63 1.37
CA GLY A 171 26.23 -9.78 0.21
C GLY A 171 26.81 -10.55 -0.98
N ALA A 172 27.08 -11.85 -0.83
CA ALA A 172 27.73 -12.69 -1.83
C ALA A 172 26.86 -12.87 -3.07
N CYS A 173 27.53 -12.86 -4.23
CA CYS A 173 26.95 -13.30 -5.48
C CYS A 173 26.90 -14.83 -5.50
N ILE A 174 25.77 -15.36 -5.92
CA ILE A 174 25.45 -16.77 -6.01
C ILE A 174 25.54 -17.15 -7.50
N PRO A 175 26.22 -18.25 -7.85
CA PRO A 175 26.33 -18.69 -9.23
C PRO A 175 24.96 -18.79 -9.92
N PRO A 176 24.87 -18.53 -11.24
CA PRO A 176 23.59 -18.51 -11.97
C PRO A 176 22.78 -19.82 -11.91
N GLY A 177 23.43 -20.95 -11.60
CA GLY A 177 22.79 -22.27 -11.41
C GLY A 177 22.18 -22.48 -10.03
N ASP A 178 22.64 -21.74 -9.01
CA ASP A 178 22.29 -21.94 -7.59
C ASP A 178 21.36 -20.83 -7.07
N LYS A 179 20.50 -20.29 -7.94
CA LYS A 179 19.62 -19.18 -7.56
C LYS A 179 18.83 -19.53 -6.30
N ILE A 180 18.75 -18.58 -5.37
CA ILE A 180 17.94 -18.76 -4.16
C ILE A 180 16.56 -18.11 -4.40
N PRO A 181 15.45 -18.83 -4.16
CA PRO A 181 14.14 -18.21 -4.06
C PRO A 181 14.17 -17.10 -3.00
N ARG A 182 13.84 -15.85 -3.36
CA ARG A 182 13.98 -14.71 -2.43
C ARG A 182 13.14 -14.87 -1.16
N TRP A 183 12.00 -15.56 -1.22
CA TRP A 183 11.21 -15.85 -0.03
C TRP A 183 11.99 -16.70 1.01
N LEU A 184 13.04 -17.47 0.65
CA LEU A 184 13.89 -18.12 1.67
C LEU A 184 14.59 -17.08 2.55
N GLN A 185 14.89 -15.92 1.97
CA GLN A 185 15.52 -14.81 2.67
C GLN A 185 14.50 -14.01 3.50
N PHE A 186 13.20 -14.07 3.17
CA PHE A 186 12.14 -13.44 3.95
C PHE A 186 12.20 -13.86 5.42
N TRP A 187 12.28 -15.17 5.70
CA TRP A 187 12.35 -15.69 7.07
C TRP A 187 13.61 -15.25 7.80
N GLY A 188 14.75 -15.21 7.11
CA GLY A 188 16.01 -14.73 7.69
C GLY A 188 15.95 -13.25 8.09
N VAL A 189 15.27 -12.41 7.30
CA VAL A 189 15.05 -11.00 7.64
C VAL A 189 14.05 -10.87 8.77
N LEU A 190 12.95 -11.62 8.73
CA LEU A 190 11.92 -11.61 9.76
C LEU A 190 12.48 -11.99 11.13
N ASN A 191 13.38 -12.97 11.19
CA ASN A 191 14.07 -13.39 12.43
C ASN A 191 14.93 -12.28 13.07
N GLN A 192 15.27 -11.24 12.34
CA GLN A 192 16.02 -10.08 12.86
C GLN A 192 15.09 -9.01 13.44
N CYS A 193 13.78 -9.11 13.17
CA CYS A 193 12.75 -8.25 13.73
C CYS A 193 12.28 -8.79 15.09
N ARG A 194 13.21 -8.95 16.05
CA ARG A 194 12.92 -9.57 17.36
C ARG A 194 11.85 -8.85 18.18
N GLY A 195 11.59 -7.58 17.89
CA GLY A 195 10.54 -6.82 18.53
C GLY A 195 9.15 -7.00 17.94
N LEU A 196 8.97 -7.80 16.88
CA LEU A 196 7.71 -7.91 16.16
C LEU A 196 6.58 -8.40 17.07
N ARG A 197 5.49 -7.63 17.14
CA ARG A 197 4.27 -7.92 17.91
C ARG A 197 3.11 -8.36 17.03
N THR A 198 3.05 -7.87 15.80
CA THR A 198 1.97 -8.15 14.87
C THR A 198 2.53 -8.51 13.52
N LEU A 199 2.16 -9.69 13.04
CA LEU A 199 2.51 -10.19 11.72
C LEU A 199 1.23 -10.55 10.95
N ALA A 200 1.04 -9.94 9.79
CA ALA A 200 0.00 -10.33 8.86
C ALA A 200 0.64 -10.83 7.58
N VAL A 201 0.28 -12.04 7.16
CA VAL A 201 0.85 -12.69 5.96
C VAL A 201 -0.23 -13.34 5.12
N GLN A 202 0.06 -13.56 3.84
CA GLN A 202 -0.72 -14.41 2.96
C GLN A 202 -0.60 -15.90 3.34
N PRO A 203 -1.62 -16.72 3.04
CA PRO A 203 -1.58 -18.17 3.30
C PRO A 203 -0.53 -18.89 2.46
N GLU A 204 -0.14 -18.37 1.29
CA GLU A 204 0.89 -18.96 0.42
C GLU A 204 2.25 -19.09 1.13
N VAL A 205 2.55 -18.19 2.06
CA VAL A 205 3.74 -18.23 2.91
C VAL A 205 3.76 -19.49 3.77
N MET A 206 2.59 -19.95 4.24
CA MET A 206 2.47 -21.20 5.00
C MET A 206 2.62 -22.44 4.13
N ARG A 207 2.00 -22.46 2.95
CA ARG A 207 1.96 -23.65 2.06
C ARG A 207 3.36 -24.19 1.80
N ARG A 208 4.32 -23.30 1.55
CA ARG A 208 5.68 -23.67 1.19
C ARG A 208 6.56 -23.87 2.44
N HIS A 209 6.28 -23.16 3.55
CA HIS A 209 7.15 -23.08 4.75
C HIS A 209 6.45 -23.38 6.07
N GLY A 210 5.70 -24.47 6.12
CA GLY A 210 5.03 -24.91 7.34
C GLY A 210 6.00 -24.99 8.55
N ALA A 211 7.25 -25.45 8.34
CA ALA A 211 8.25 -25.56 9.40
C ALA A 211 8.73 -24.20 9.95
N ASP A 212 8.99 -23.21 9.07
CA ASP A 212 9.40 -21.87 9.52
C ASP A 212 8.25 -21.13 10.19
N PHE A 213 7.04 -21.30 9.66
CA PHE A 213 5.81 -20.76 10.25
C PHE A 213 5.55 -21.39 11.63
N ALA A 214 5.72 -22.70 11.75
CA ALA A 214 5.60 -23.41 13.01
C ALA A 214 6.59 -22.93 14.08
N ALA A 215 7.80 -22.55 13.66
CA ALA A 215 8.84 -22.05 14.54
C ALA A 215 8.67 -20.57 14.93
N LEU A 216 7.58 -19.90 14.51
CA LEU A 216 7.37 -18.46 14.73
C LEU A 216 7.41 -18.07 16.20
N SER A 217 6.71 -18.78 17.09
CA SER A 217 6.67 -18.47 18.53
C SER A 217 8.05 -18.48 19.17
N ARG A 218 8.89 -19.45 18.77
CA ARG A 218 10.28 -19.58 19.24
C ARG A 218 11.19 -18.48 18.67
N ARG A 219 10.98 -18.11 17.41
CA ARG A 219 11.83 -17.13 16.69
C ARG A 219 11.44 -15.68 17.02
N LEU A 220 10.18 -15.42 17.29
CA LEU A 220 9.62 -14.10 17.57
C LEU A 220 8.86 -14.13 18.91
N PRO A 221 9.56 -14.12 20.04
CA PRO A 221 8.94 -14.28 21.37
C PRO A 221 8.03 -13.11 21.75
N ALA A 222 8.17 -11.96 21.09
CA ALA A 222 7.32 -10.79 21.31
C ALA A 222 6.04 -10.79 20.45
N LEU A 223 5.81 -11.83 19.63
CA LEU A 223 4.68 -11.88 18.71
C LEU A 223 3.39 -12.13 19.49
N GLU A 224 2.50 -11.14 19.48
CA GLU A 224 1.22 -11.14 20.19
C GLU A 224 0.06 -11.49 19.27
N ARG A 225 0.17 -11.14 17.97
CA ARG A 225 -0.90 -11.35 16.99
C ARG A 225 -0.34 -11.77 15.64
N LEU A 226 -0.91 -12.86 15.13
CA LEU A 226 -0.66 -13.38 13.80
C LEU A 226 -1.96 -13.38 13.00
N GLU A 227 -1.94 -12.84 11.80
CA GLU A 227 -3.11 -12.76 10.91
C GLU A 227 -2.81 -13.43 9.57
N LEU A 228 -3.71 -14.31 9.13
CA LEU A 228 -3.76 -14.74 7.74
C LEU A 228 -4.66 -13.78 6.98
N THR A 229 -4.11 -13.19 5.93
CA THR A 229 -4.79 -12.17 5.15
C THR A 229 -5.10 -12.65 3.74
N TRP A 230 -6.36 -12.47 3.36
CA TRP A 230 -6.86 -12.62 2.01
C TRP A 230 -7.02 -11.24 1.36
N MET A 231 -6.61 -11.15 0.10
CA MET A 231 -6.71 -9.95 -0.73
C MET A 231 -7.38 -10.33 -2.05
N GLY A 232 -8.68 -10.06 -2.16
CA GLY A 232 -9.44 -10.25 -3.38
C GLY A 232 -9.14 -9.17 -4.41
N LYS A 233 -8.98 -9.57 -5.67
CA LYS A 233 -8.79 -8.70 -6.84
C LYS A 233 -9.91 -8.96 -7.84
N TYR A 234 -10.70 -7.94 -8.12
CA TYR A 234 -11.87 -8.03 -8.99
C TYR A 234 -11.73 -7.02 -10.12
N LYS A 235 -11.75 -7.48 -11.37
CA LYS A 235 -11.64 -6.63 -12.55
C LYS A 235 -13.00 -6.56 -13.25
N ASP A 236 -13.37 -5.39 -13.77
CA ASP A 236 -14.52 -5.23 -14.66
C ASP A 236 -14.29 -6.01 -15.96
N ASP A 237 -15.25 -6.85 -16.36
CA ASP A 237 -15.13 -7.67 -17.57
C ASP A 237 -15.42 -6.88 -18.85
N GLN A 238 -16.08 -5.72 -18.75
CA GLN A 238 -16.27 -4.81 -19.88
C GLN A 238 -15.02 -4.00 -20.21
N ALA A 239 -14.01 -4.04 -19.32
CA ALA A 239 -12.73 -3.42 -19.57
C ALA A 239 -11.97 -4.16 -20.68
N SER A 240 -11.84 -3.53 -21.85
CA SER A 240 -11.13 -4.09 -23.00
C SER A 240 -9.79 -4.72 -22.58
N HIS A 241 -9.62 -6.01 -22.88
CA HIS A 241 -8.36 -6.72 -22.70
C HIS A 241 -7.31 -6.11 -23.63
N VAL A 242 -6.56 -5.11 -23.15
CA VAL A 242 -5.27 -4.78 -23.76
C VAL A 242 -4.28 -5.81 -23.20
N PRO A 243 -3.74 -6.74 -24.03
CA PRO A 243 -2.84 -7.78 -23.54
C PRO A 243 -1.56 -7.09 -23.04
N ASN A 244 -1.38 -7.09 -21.72
CA ASN A 244 -0.24 -6.46 -21.08
C ASN A 244 1.00 -7.38 -21.17
N ARG A 245 1.49 -7.63 -22.39
CA ARG A 245 2.64 -8.53 -22.63
C ARG A 245 3.99 -7.91 -22.27
N ARG A 246 4.03 -6.68 -21.75
CA ARG A 246 5.27 -5.98 -21.39
C ARG A 246 5.08 -5.11 -20.14
N SER A 247 4.92 -5.74 -18.99
CA SER A 247 5.71 -5.47 -17.77
C SER A 247 5.03 -6.09 -16.54
N PHE A 248 5.83 -6.35 -15.52
CA PHE A 248 5.35 -6.59 -14.15
C PHE A 248 4.66 -5.36 -13.53
N ARG A 249 4.57 -4.21 -14.23
CA ARG A 249 4.24 -2.88 -13.67
C ARG A 249 3.70 -1.88 -14.74
N ALA A 250 2.68 -2.24 -15.52
CA ALA A 250 2.07 -1.34 -16.50
C ALA A 250 0.61 -1.06 -16.14
N CYS A 251 0.40 0.02 -15.37
CA CYS A 251 -0.88 0.67 -15.13
C CYS A 251 -1.28 1.58 -16.33
N GLU A 252 -1.50 1.02 -17.52
CA GLU A 252 -2.00 1.81 -18.66
C GLU A 252 -3.54 1.83 -18.75
N SER A 253 -4.25 0.81 -18.27
CA SER A 253 -5.67 0.96 -17.91
C SER A 253 -5.75 1.33 -16.42
N VAL A 254 -6.29 2.52 -16.14
CA VAL A 254 -6.40 3.04 -14.77
C VAL A 254 -7.16 2.01 -13.93
N GLN A 255 -6.68 1.71 -12.72
CA GLN A 255 -7.29 0.79 -11.73
C GLN A 255 -8.75 1.11 -11.32
N ARG A 256 -9.42 2.03 -12.03
CA ARG A 256 -10.85 2.37 -11.93
C ARG A 256 -11.78 1.22 -12.35
N GLU A 257 -11.22 0.23 -13.04
CA GLU A 257 -11.88 -1.03 -13.42
C GLU A 257 -11.56 -2.15 -12.42
N MET A 258 -11.00 -1.83 -11.24
CA MET A 258 -10.64 -2.83 -10.26
C MET A 258 -11.15 -2.48 -8.86
N VAL A 259 -11.69 -3.50 -8.18
CA VAL A 259 -12.01 -3.47 -6.76
C VAL A 259 -11.05 -4.41 -6.04
N PHE A 260 -10.48 -3.91 -4.94
CA PHE A 260 -9.64 -4.70 -4.05
C PHE A 260 -10.35 -4.85 -2.70
N VAL A 261 -10.37 -6.07 -2.19
CA VAL A 261 -11.00 -6.37 -0.90
C VAL A 261 -10.00 -7.08 -0.01
N ARG A 262 -9.85 -6.58 1.21
CA ARG A 262 -9.04 -7.20 2.25
C ARG A 262 -9.96 -7.92 3.24
N ALA A 263 -9.57 -9.11 3.67
CA ALA A 263 -10.10 -9.74 4.86
C ALA A 263 -8.98 -10.44 5.62
N ALA A 264 -9.08 -10.53 6.94
CA ALA A 264 -8.09 -11.18 7.76
C ALA A 264 -8.73 -12.10 8.77
N ARG A 265 -8.02 -13.18 9.12
CA ARG A 265 -8.35 -14.08 10.21
C ARG A 265 -7.18 -14.13 11.18
N SER A 266 -7.46 -13.84 12.44
CA SER A 266 -6.48 -14.03 13.51
C SER A 266 -6.20 -15.51 13.71
N VAL A 267 -4.93 -15.83 13.89
CA VAL A 267 -4.43 -17.15 14.25
C VAL A 267 -4.23 -17.20 15.75
N ASP A 268 -4.74 -18.24 16.39
CA ASP A 268 -4.50 -18.48 17.81
C ASP A 268 -3.08 -19.03 18.00
N LEU A 269 -2.21 -18.21 18.60
CA LEU A 269 -0.83 -18.56 18.91
C LEU A 269 -0.72 -19.49 20.14
N GLY A 270 -1.78 -19.59 20.95
CA GLY A 270 -1.84 -20.40 22.16
C GLY A 270 -2.47 -21.78 21.96
N ALA A 271 -2.85 -22.14 20.72
CA ALA A 271 -3.41 -23.45 20.42
C ALA A 271 -2.42 -24.57 20.83
N ALA A 272 -2.93 -25.65 21.42
CA ALA A 272 -2.11 -26.76 21.94
C ALA A 272 -1.20 -27.37 20.87
N ASP A 273 -1.67 -27.42 19.62
CA ASP A 273 -0.96 -27.96 18.45
C ASP A 273 -0.24 -26.88 17.62
N PHE A 274 -0.14 -25.64 18.14
CA PHE A 274 0.53 -24.56 17.45
C PHE A 274 1.97 -24.96 17.11
N GLY A 275 2.30 -24.94 15.83
CA GLY A 275 3.62 -25.33 15.33
C GLY A 275 3.75 -26.79 14.86
N GLY A 276 2.66 -27.57 14.89
CA GLY A 276 2.62 -28.85 14.17
C GLY A 276 2.61 -28.65 12.65
N ALA A 277 3.28 -29.54 11.91
CA ALA A 277 3.21 -29.55 10.44
C ALA A 277 1.78 -29.84 9.95
N GLU A 278 1.09 -30.79 10.58
CA GLU A 278 -0.32 -31.09 10.29
C GLU A 278 -1.24 -29.92 10.66
N TRP A 279 -1.03 -29.29 11.82
CA TRP A 279 -1.77 -28.08 12.20
C TRP A 279 -1.61 -26.96 11.15
N CYS A 280 -0.39 -26.73 10.63
CA CYS A 280 -0.16 -25.73 9.58
C CYS A 280 -0.90 -26.10 8.28
N LYS A 281 -0.91 -27.38 7.88
CA LYS A 281 -1.63 -27.86 6.70
C LYS A 281 -3.14 -27.67 6.86
N GLU A 282 -3.69 -28.02 8.03
CA GLU A 282 -5.10 -27.86 8.31
C GLU A 282 -5.52 -26.39 8.37
N LEU A 283 -4.73 -25.54 9.01
CA LEU A 283 -4.96 -24.09 9.04
C LEU A 283 -4.92 -23.50 7.63
N TYR A 284 -3.94 -23.89 6.81
CA TYR A 284 -3.87 -23.47 5.41
C TYR A 284 -5.09 -23.93 4.62
N ARG A 285 -5.49 -25.21 4.75
CA ARG A 285 -6.67 -25.77 4.08
C ARG A 285 -7.93 -25.02 4.51
N ASP A 286 -8.19 -24.92 5.81
CA ASP A 286 -9.36 -24.21 6.37
C ASP A 286 -9.40 -22.74 5.93
N PHE A 287 -8.26 -22.04 5.92
CA PHE A 287 -8.21 -20.68 5.44
C PHE A 287 -8.46 -20.56 3.93
N THR A 288 -7.86 -21.43 3.11
CA THR A 288 -7.97 -21.31 1.64
C THR A 288 -9.28 -21.85 1.09
N THR A 289 -9.76 -23.00 1.58
CA THR A 289 -10.97 -23.66 1.06
C THR A 289 -12.25 -23.15 1.70
N ASN A 290 -12.23 -22.84 3.01
CA ASN A 290 -13.44 -22.39 3.70
C ASN A 290 -13.46 -20.86 3.75
N PHE A 291 -12.44 -20.22 4.31
CA PHE A 291 -12.47 -18.76 4.50
C PHE A 291 -12.39 -17.99 3.17
N CYS A 292 -11.38 -18.24 2.34
CA CYS A 292 -11.19 -17.46 1.10
C CYS A 292 -12.29 -17.71 0.05
N VAL A 293 -12.70 -18.97 -0.17
CA VAL A 293 -13.74 -19.30 -1.16
C VAL A 293 -15.09 -18.71 -0.76
N HIS A 294 -15.48 -18.81 0.53
CA HIS A 294 -16.73 -18.21 0.98
C HIS A 294 -16.68 -16.69 0.89
N LEU A 295 -15.56 -16.05 1.24
CA LEU A 295 -15.41 -14.61 1.09
C LEU A 295 -15.46 -14.17 -0.36
N ASP A 296 -14.77 -14.87 -1.28
CA ASP A 296 -14.82 -14.55 -2.69
C ASP A 296 -16.24 -14.66 -3.25
N THR A 297 -16.96 -15.71 -2.86
CA THR A 297 -18.37 -15.92 -3.24
C THR A 297 -19.26 -14.81 -2.69
N ILE A 298 -19.10 -14.44 -1.42
CA ILE A 298 -19.87 -13.35 -0.79
C ILE A 298 -19.57 -12.02 -1.48
N VAL A 299 -18.30 -11.71 -1.75
CA VAL A 299 -17.92 -10.46 -2.43
C VAL A 299 -18.54 -10.39 -3.82
N ARG A 300 -18.41 -11.46 -4.62
CA ARG A 300 -18.99 -11.51 -5.97
C ARG A 300 -20.50 -11.37 -5.96
N ASN A 301 -21.18 -12.22 -5.21
CA ASN A 301 -22.64 -12.33 -5.28
C ASN A 301 -23.34 -11.17 -4.57
N ARG A 302 -22.84 -10.77 -3.39
CA ARG A 302 -23.48 -9.72 -2.58
C ARG A 302 -23.01 -8.33 -2.97
N PHE A 303 -21.72 -8.13 -3.21
CA PHE A 303 -21.16 -6.78 -3.35
C PHE A 303 -20.95 -6.32 -4.79
N LEU A 304 -20.66 -7.25 -5.69
CA LEU A 304 -20.30 -6.93 -7.08
C LEU A 304 -21.39 -7.32 -8.09
N GLY A 305 -22.54 -7.81 -7.62
CA GLY A 305 -23.72 -8.10 -8.44
C GLY A 305 -23.54 -9.28 -9.41
N CYS A 306 -22.62 -10.20 -9.11
CA CYS A 306 -22.53 -11.46 -9.86
C CYS A 306 -23.76 -12.33 -9.54
N GLY A 307 -24.33 -12.97 -10.57
CA GLY A 307 -25.45 -13.90 -10.37
C GLY A 307 -25.02 -15.11 -9.55
N ALA A 308 -25.88 -15.56 -8.62
CA ALA A 308 -25.62 -16.75 -7.81
C ALA A 308 -25.51 -18.02 -8.68
N ASP A 309 -26.37 -18.13 -9.69
CA ASP A 309 -26.44 -19.25 -10.63
C ASP A 309 -26.68 -18.73 -12.06
N GLY A 310 -25.78 -19.05 -13.00
CA GLY A 310 -25.92 -18.66 -14.41
C GLY A 310 -24.59 -18.42 -15.15
N PRO A 311 -24.64 -18.16 -16.47
CA PRO A 311 -23.46 -17.87 -17.28
C PRO A 311 -22.72 -16.60 -16.84
N ASP A 312 -23.39 -15.70 -16.13
CA ASP A 312 -22.84 -14.44 -15.60
C ASP A 312 -22.22 -14.58 -14.19
N ARG A 313 -22.07 -15.80 -13.66
CA ARG A 313 -21.54 -16.02 -12.28
C ARG A 313 -20.16 -15.41 -12.03
N TYR A 314 -19.35 -15.30 -13.07
CA TYR A 314 -18.01 -14.70 -12.98
C TYR A 314 -17.96 -13.29 -13.52
N ARG A 315 -19.06 -12.81 -14.09
CA ARG A 315 -19.13 -11.53 -14.79
C ARG A 315 -19.26 -10.39 -13.77
N ILE A 316 -18.27 -9.51 -13.75
CA ILE A 316 -18.21 -8.34 -12.89
C ILE A 316 -18.43 -7.10 -13.75
N GLU A 317 -19.44 -6.32 -13.41
CA GLU A 317 -19.73 -5.04 -14.05
C GLU A 317 -19.67 -3.92 -13.01
N LEU A 318 -18.50 -3.27 -12.89
CA LEU A 318 -18.29 -2.20 -11.92
C LEU A 318 -18.88 -0.88 -12.44
N HIS A 319 -18.81 -0.65 -13.74
CA HIS A 319 -19.23 0.62 -14.36
C HIS A 319 -20.73 0.76 -14.60
N THR A 320 -21.46 -0.35 -14.74
CA THR A 320 -22.93 -0.33 -14.99
C THR A 320 -23.74 -0.13 -13.71
N GLY A 321 -23.09 -0.13 -12.53
CA GLY A 321 -23.74 0.16 -11.25
C GLY A 321 -24.34 -1.05 -10.55
N ARG A 322 -23.97 -2.29 -10.93
CA ARG A 322 -24.37 -3.52 -10.23
C ARG A 322 -23.69 -3.74 -8.87
N VAL A 323 -22.99 -2.72 -8.38
CA VAL A 323 -22.37 -2.73 -7.06
C VAL A 323 -23.43 -2.57 -5.97
N GLU A 324 -23.29 -3.29 -4.86
CA GLU A 324 -24.25 -3.27 -3.74
C GLU A 324 -24.64 -1.87 -3.29
N ALA A 325 -25.92 -1.69 -2.99
CA ALA A 325 -26.47 -0.44 -2.50
C ALA A 325 -25.78 -0.03 -1.19
N GLY A 326 -25.04 1.09 -1.24
CA GLY A 326 -24.34 1.63 -0.07
C GLY A 326 -22.85 1.26 0.02
N LEU A 327 -22.31 0.42 -0.88
CA LEU A 327 -20.85 0.28 -0.99
C LEU A 327 -20.27 1.55 -1.63
N ASN A 328 -19.64 2.38 -0.79
CA ASN A 328 -19.02 3.62 -1.23
C ASN A 328 -17.94 4.09 -0.24
N ASP A 329 -17.33 5.23 -0.53
CA ASP A 329 -16.25 5.80 0.29
C ASP A 329 -16.63 6.11 1.74
N ALA A 330 -17.91 6.31 2.07
CA ALA A 330 -18.42 6.48 3.43
C ALA A 330 -18.60 5.15 4.18
N ARG A 331 -18.81 4.05 3.46
CA ARG A 331 -18.97 2.70 4.04
C ARG A 331 -18.14 1.66 3.28
N ARG A 332 -16.87 1.56 3.68
CA ARG A 332 -15.88 0.64 3.09
C ARG A 332 -15.71 -0.67 3.84
N THR A 333 -16.18 -0.74 5.08
CA THR A 333 -15.99 -1.89 5.96
C THR A 333 -17.32 -2.59 6.21
N TRP A 334 -17.30 -3.92 6.13
CA TRP A 334 -18.47 -4.77 6.31
C TRP A 334 -18.11 -5.98 7.16
N ASN A 335 -19.02 -6.38 8.05
CA ASN A 335 -18.94 -7.67 8.70
C ASN A 335 -19.91 -8.61 7.98
N VAL A 336 -19.41 -9.78 7.60
CA VAL A 336 -20.19 -10.82 6.91
C VAL A 336 -20.13 -12.11 7.71
N GLU A 337 -21.24 -12.83 7.72
CA GLU A 337 -21.29 -14.17 8.28
C GLU A 337 -20.94 -15.16 7.17
N LEU A 338 -19.98 -16.04 7.46
CA LEU A 338 -19.59 -17.14 6.59
C LEU A 338 -20.57 -18.31 6.80
N PRO A 339 -20.76 -19.19 5.80
CA PRO A 339 -21.54 -20.43 5.95
C PRO A 339 -21.10 -21.31 7.13
N THR A 340 -19.87 -21.14 7.59
CA THR A 340 -19.34 -21.82 8.78
C THR A 340 -19.83 -21.23 10.11
N GLY A 341 -20.74 -20.24 10.11
CA GLY A 341 -21.19 -19.49 11.29
C GLY A 341 -20.16 -18.50 11.86
N LYS A 342 -19.00 -18.35 11.21
CA LYS A 342 -17.94 -17.42 11.64
C LYS A 342 -18.19 -16.06 11.02
N THR A 343 -17.85 -14.99 11.73
CA THR A 343 -17.89 -13.64 11.17
C THR A 343 -16.52 -13.25 10.60
N ALA A 344 -16.53 -12.52 9.49
CA ALA A 344 -15.34 -12.00 8.84
C ALA A 344 -15.53 -10.51 8.52
N ARG A 345 -14.47 -9.73 8.74
CA ARG A 345 -14.43 -8.31 8.39
C ARG A 345 -13.84 -8.15 6.99
N LEU A 346 -14.61 -7.54 6.11
CA LEU A 346 -14.21 -7.10 4.77
C LEU A 346 -13.87 -5.60 4.81
N ASP A 347 -12.71 -5.24 4.29
CA ASP A 347 -12.31 -3.85 4.05
C ASP A 347 -12.10 -3.64 2.53
N PHE A 348 -12.98 -2.86 1.91
CA PHE A 348 -12.85 -2.50 0.49
C PHE A 348 -11.88 -1.33 0.32
N LEU A 349 -10.83 -1.54 -0.48
CA LEU A 349 -9.76 -0.56 -0.65
C LEU A 349 -10.05 0.39 -1.82
N ALA A 350 -10.83 -0.06 -2.81
CA ALA A 350 -11.29 0.70 -3.96
C ALA A 350 -12.82 0.58 -4.05
N VAL A 351 -13.52 1.71 -4.05
CA VAL A 351 -15.00 1.78 -3.98
C VAL A 351 -15.54 2.95 -4.81
N PRO A 352 -16.83 2.92 -5.19
CA PRO A 352 -17.51 4.10 -5.72
C PRO A 352 -17.51 5.26 -4.72
N GLN A 353 -17.63 6.49 -5.22
CA GLN A 353 -17.83 7.66 -4.37
C GLN A 353 -19.30 7.85 -4.03
N SER A 354 -19.56 8.14 -2.76
CA SER A 354 -20.87 8.57 -2.29
C SER A 354 -21.32 9.84 -3.02
N ARG A 355 -22.64 10.05 -3.09
CA ARG A 355 -23.21 11.27 -3.68
C ARG A 355 -22.69 12.52 -2.96
N GLU A 356 -22.54 12.46 -1.65
CA GLU A 356 -22.06 13.56 -0.82
C GLU A 356 -20.62 13.93 -1.17
N THR A 357 -19.69 12.95 -1.20
CA THR A 357 -18.30 13.19 -1.59
C THR A 357 -18.20 13.79 -2.99
N ARG A 358 -18.96 13.26 -3.96
CA ARG A 358 -18.98 13.80 -5.34
C ARG A 358 -19.42 15.27 -5.37
N MET A 359 -20.48 15.61 -4.63
CA MET A 359 -20.97 16.99 -4.55
C MET A 359 -19.95 17.92 -3.88
N ARG A 360 -19.31 17.45 -2.80
CA ARG A 360 -18.26 18.21 -2.10
C ARG A 360 -17.06 18.48 -3.01
N LEU A 361 -16.51 17.45 -3.65
CA LEU A 361 -15.36 17.58 -4.55
C LEU A 361 -15.67 18.49 -5.75
N LYS A 362 -16.88 18.39 -6.31
CA LYS A 362 -17.33 19.28 -7.40
C LYS A 362 -17.41 20.74 -6.96
N ARG A 363 -17.89 21.02 -5.73
CA ARG A 363 -17.93 22.37 -5.17
C ARG A 363 -16.52 22.92 -4.95
N GLN A 364 -15.62 22.13 -4.35
CA GLN A 364 -14.22 22.51 -4.14
C GLN A 364 -13.49 22.79 -5.46
N MET A 365 -13.67 21.93 -6.47
CA MET A 365 -13.07 22.14 -7.79
C MET A 365 -13.55 23.44 -8.44
N ARG A 366 -14.86 23.71 -8.41
CA ARG A 366 -15.42 24.98 -8.91
C ARG A 366 -14.86 26.20 -8.19
N ALA A 367 -14.74 26.14 -6.86
CA ALA A 367 -14.16 27.23 -6.06
C ALA A 367 -12.68 27.47 -6.44
N ARG A 368 -11.91 26.41 -6.63
CA ARG A 368 -10.50 26.48 -7.05
C ARG A 368 -10.34 27.05 -8.46
N ASP A 369 -11.18 26.63 -9.40
CA ASP A 369 -11.17 27.16 -10.76
C ASP A 369 -11.59 28.64 -10.79
N ALA A 370 -12.58 29.03 -9.98
CA ALA A 370 -12.96 30.43 -9.82
C ALA A 370 -11.80 31.26 -9.26
N ALA A 371 -11.10 30.78 -8.22
CA ALA A 371 -9.94 31.45 -7.65
C ALA A 371 -8.78 31.57 -8.65
N ARG A 372 -8.53 30.53 -9.47
CA ARG A 372 -7.52 30.58 -10.54
C ARG A 372 -7.85 31.64 -11.57
N ARG A 373 -9.10 31.67 -12.06
CA ARG A 373 -9.56 32.68 -13.01
C ARG A 373 -9.49 34.10 -12.44
N ALA A 374 -9.88 34.28 -11.17
CA ALA A 374 -9.73 35.56 -10.48
C ALA A 374 -8.27 36.02 -10.41
N SER A 375 -7.32 35.09 -10.32
CA SER A 375 -5.87 35.36 -10.38
C SER A 375 -5.30 35.50 -11.79
N GLY A 376 -6.14 35.52 -12.84
CA GLY A 376 -5.71 35.57 -14.24
C GLY A 376 -5.04 34.29 -14.74
N LYS A 377 -5.16 33.17 -14.02
CA LYS A 377 -4.57 31.88 -14.37
C LYS A 377 -5.61 30.97 -15.03
N PRO A 378 -5.23 30.20 -16.06
CA PRO A 378 -6.11 29.19 -16.65
C PRO A 378 -6.50 28.11 -15.63
N THR A 379 -7.69 27.55 -15.81
CA THR A 379 -8.13 26.38 -15.03
C THR A 379 -7.25 25.17 -15.31
N VAL A 380 -7.27 24.17 -14.43
CA VAL A 380 -6.47 22.95 -14.63
C VAL A 380 -6.86 22.24 -15.94
N ALA A 381 -8.14 22.28 -16.30
CA ALA A 381 -8.64 21.72 -17.55
C ALA A 381 -8.12 22.50 -18.78
N GLU A 382 -8.16 23.82 -18.74
CA GLU A 382 -7.62 24.69 -19.80
C GLU A 382 -6.11 24.50 -19.97
N GLU A 383 -5.34 24.43 -18.88
CA GLU A 383 -3.89 24.13 -18.92
C GLU A 383 -3.60 22.77 -19.56
N ARG A 384 -4.42 21.75 -19.24
CA ARG A 384 -4.26 20.39 -19.78
C ARG A 384 -4.58 20.35 -21.27
N ALA A 385 -5.65 21.02 -21.70
CA ALA A 385 -6.02 21.12 -23.11
C ALA A 385 -4.91 21.82 -23.92
N ALA A 386 -4.43 22.97 -23.45
CA ALA A 386 -3.34 23.71 -24.10
C ALA A 386 -2.01 22.91 -24.13
N ARG A 387 -1.78 22.03 -23.16
CA ARG A 387 -0.61 21.14 -23.16
C ARG A 387 -0.76 20.00 -24.18
N GLU A 388 -1.95 19.42 -24.30
CA GLU A 388 -2.20 18.35 -25.25
C GLU A 388 -2.18 18.86 -26.69
N GLU A 389 -2.76 20.04 -26.96
CA GLU A 389 -2.64 20.72 -28.26
C GLU A 389 -1.18 20.93 -28.64
N ARG A 390 -0.36 21.48 -27.74
CA ARG A 390 1.08 21.62 -27.97
C ARG A 390 1.78 20.28 -28.23
N ARG A 391 1.31 19.20 -27.61
CA ARG A 391 1.85 17.85 -27.83
C ARG A 391 1.46 17.30 -29.20
N VAL A 392 0.21 17.48 -29.61
CA VAL A 392 -0.31 17.09 -30.93
C VAL A 392 0.42 17.88 -32.02
N GLU A 393 0.61 19.17 -31.82
CA GLU A 393 1.32 20.02 -32.77
C GLU A 393 2.79 19.60 -32.92
N ARG A 394 3.50 19.36 -31.81
CA ARG A 394 4.86 18.80 -31.86
C ARG A 394 4.92 17.47 -32.61
N LYS A 395 3.94 16.58 -32.43
CA LYS A 395 3.88 15.31 -33.18
C LYS A 395 3.66 15.55 -34.67
N ARG A 396 2.81 16.51 -35.05
CA ARG A 396 2.58 16.88 -36.45
C ARG A 396 3.84 17.44 -37.11
N VAL A 397 4.56 18.34 -36.43
CA VAL A 397 5.83 18.89 -36.91
C VAL A 397 6.88 17.80 -37.10
N VAL A 398 7.05 16.91 -36.12
CA VAL A 398 7.99 15.78 -36.24
C VAL A 398 7.63 14.85 -37.39
N ARG A 399 6.34 14.54 -37.56
CA ARG A 399 5.88 13.69 -38.66
C ARG A 399 6.15 14.32 -40.02
N ARG A 400 5.85 15.62 -40.17
CA ARG A 400 6.13 16.36 -41.40
C ARG A 400 7.63 16.37 -41.74
N GLY A 401 8.49 16.61 -40.75
CA GLY A 401 9.95 16.56 -40.96
C GLY A 401 10.47 15.17 -41.34
N VAL A 402 9.86 14.09 -40.84
CA VAL A 402 10.20 12.72 -41.26
C VAL A 402 9.72 12.44 -42.69
N GLU A 403 8.52 12.89 -43.05
CA GLU A 403 7.97 12.74 -44.41
C GLU A 403 8.78 13.54 -45.44
N GLU A 404 9.20 14.77 -45.11
CA GLU A 404 10.06 15.60 -45.96
C GLU A 404 11.47 14.99 -46.11
N GLY A 405 12.09 14.51 -45.03
CA GLY A 405 13.40 13.85 -45.09
C GLY A 405 13.39 12.52 -45.86
N LEU A 406 12.28 11.79 -45.85
CA LEU A 406 12.10 10.59 -46.68
C LEU A 406 11.91 10.92 -48.16
N ALA A 407 11.28 12.05 -48.47
CA ALA A 407 11.13 12.53 -49.85
C ALA A 407 12.47 13.00 -50.44
N GLU A 408 13.32 13.65 -49.64
CA GLU A 408 14.68 14.05 -50.05
C GLU A 408 15.62 12.86 -50.27
N LEU A 409 15.42 11.74 -49.57
CA LEU A 409 16.20 10.51 -49.76
C LEU A 409 15.74 9.65 -50.95
N ALA A 410 14.56 9.95 -51.52
CA ALA A 410 13.98 9.24 -52.65
C ALA A 410 14.24 9.92 -54.01
N LEU A 411 14.82 11.13 -53.99
CA LEU A 411 15.35 11.87 -55.13
C LEU A 411 16.87 11.70 -55.19
#